data_AF-A0A2R5FCK4-F1
#
_entry.id   AF-A0A2R5FCK4-F1
#
_cell.length_a   1.000
_cell.length_b   1.000
_cell.length_c   1.000
_cell.angle_alpha   90.00
_cell.angle_beta   90.00
_cell.angle_gamma   90.00
#
_symmetry.space_group_name_H-M   'P 1'
#
loop_
_entity.id
_entity.type
_entity.pdbx_description
1 polymer ?
#
loop_
_entity_poly.entity_id
_entity_poly.type
_entity_poly.pdbx_seq_one_letter_code
_entity_poly.pdbx_strand_id
1 'polypeptide(L)'
;MQPTMIQEWMRQQLAKVEGNCHSAQGRIAAARTMREVVQAMQISVPPELRSVIRSQPGMRALTAAAERRLTELLEAQLEEARKAESTEAAKGILGRRRAQDWPYLRGTYAHIYRKADMEARRLLHTKEKESGNGH
;
A
#
# COMPACT_ATOMS: atom_id res chain seq x y z
N MET A 1 30.93 14.40 27.17
CA MET A 1 30.46 13.13 26.58
C MET A 1 31.46 12.68 25.55
N GLN A 2 32.01 11.46 25.66
CA GLN A 2 33.01 10.98 24.71
C GLN A 2 32.35 10.70 23.34
N PRO A 3 32.94 11.15 22.21
CA PRO A 3 32.38 11.01 20.85
C PRO A 3 32.01 9.56 20.46
N THR A 4 32.71 8.58 21.04
CA THR A 4 32.52 7.15 20.82
C THR A 4 31.17 6.63 21.33
N MET A 5 30.65 7.17 22.44
CA MET A 5 29.37 6.73 23.00
C MET A 5 28.17 7.15 22.13
N ILE A 6 28.24 8.32 21.51
CA ILE A 6 27.18 8.81 20.62
C ILE A 6 27.15 7.98 19.33
N GLN A 7 28.32 7.66 18.77
CA GLN A 7 28.42 6.82 17.57
C GLN A 7 27.88 5.41 17.80
N GLU A 8 28.21 4.80 18.95
CA GLU A 8 27.74 3.47 19.30
C GLU A 8 26.21 3.45 19.53
N TRP A 9 25.68 4.44 20.24
CA TRP A 9 24.24 4.60 20.39
C TRP A 9 23.53 4.76 19.03
N MET A 10 24.06 5.59 18.12
CA MET A 10 23.47 5.78 16.79
C MET A 10 23.45 4.47 15.98
N ARG A 11 24.54 3.69 16.01
CA ARG A 11 24.57 2.37 15.34
C ARG A 11 23.52 1.42 15.89
N GLN A 12 23.38 1.35 17.21
CA GLN A 12 22.37 0.50 17.85
C GLN A 12 20.95 0.93 17.49
N GLN A 13 20.67 2.23 17.43
CA GLN A 13 19.35 2.72 17.02
C GLN A 13 19.06 2.42 15.54
N LEU A 14 20.04 2.58 14.66
CA LEU A 14 19.88 2.23 13.24
C LEU A 14 19.59 0.75 13.06
N ALA A 15 20.35 -0.13 13.73
CA ALA A 15 20.12 -1.58 13.69
C ALA A 15 18.71 -1.96 14.19
N LYS A 16 18.20 -1.29 15.23
CA LYS A 16 16.81 -1.48 15.69
C LYS A 16 15.79 -1.07 14.64
N VAL A 17 16.00 0.06 13.97
CA VAL A 17 15.09 0.49 12.91
C VAL A 17 15.13 -0.48 11.72
N GLU A 18 16.30 -1.01 11.36
CA GLU A 18 16.41 -2.05 10.33
C GLU A 18 15.63 -3.31 10.71
N GLY A 19 15.76 -3.80 11.96
CA GLY A 19 14.95 -4.90 12.46
C GLY A 19 13.45 -4.63 12.36
N ASN A 20 13.02 -3.42 12.75
CA ASN A 20 11.62 -3.01 12.62
C ASN A 20 11.15 -2.97 11.16
N CYS A 21 12.01 -2.52 10.22
CA CYS A 21 11.70 -2.55 8.79
C CYS A 21 11.49 -3.98 8.32
N HIS A 22 12.37 -4.90 8.70
CA HIS A 22 12.26 -6.31 8.31
C HIS A 22 10.97 -6.96 8.83
N SER A 23 10.64 -6.75 10.11
CA SER A 23 9.37 -7.23 10.68
C SER A 23 8.15 -6.58 10.02
N ALA A 24 8.22 -5.30 9.68
CA ALA A 24 7.16 -4.60 8.94
C ALA A 24 6.98 -5.16 7.53
N GLN A 25 8.05 -5.52 6.83
CA GLN A 25 7.96 -6.19 5.53
C GLN A 25 7.22 -7.52 5.61
N GLY A 26 7.48 -8.34 6.65
CA GLY A 26 6.72 -9.57 6.89
C GLY A 26 5.22 -9.33 7.07
N ARG A 27 4.86 -8.28 7.84
CA ARG A 27 3.45 -7.88 8.00
C ARG A 27 2.82 -7.39 6.70
N ILE A 28 3.56 -6.64 5.88
CA ILE A 28 3.09 -6.21 4.56
C ILE A 28 2.84 -7.41 3.66
N ALA A 29 3.76 -8.38 3.62
CA ALA A 29 3.59 -9.58 2.81
C ALA A 29 2.32 -10.37 3.18
N ALA A 30 1.98 -10.42 4.48
CA ALA A 30 0.78 -11.09 4.97
C ALA A 30 -0.51 -10.25 4.88
N ALA A 31 -0.42 -8.96 4.57
CA ALA A 31 -1.55 -8.04 4.58
C ALA A 31 -2.60 -8.40 3.52
N ARG A 32 -3.88 -8.34 3.90
CA ARG A 32 -5.04 -8.61 3.04
C ARG A 32 -5.81 -7.36 2.65
N THR A 33 -5.52 -6.23 3.28
CA THR A 33 -6.17 -4.94 3.01
C THR A 33 -5.13 -3.84 2.82
N MET A 34 -5.48 -2.79 2.08
CA MET A 34 -4.60 -1.62 1.92
C MET A 34 -4.38 -0.93 3.26
N ARG A 35 -5.39 -0.93 4.14
CA ARG A 35 -5.26 -0.45 5.52
C ARG A 35 -4.12 -1.13 6.27
N GLU A 36 -4.07 -2.47 6.24
CA GLU A 36 -3.03 -3.24 6.93
C GLU A 36 -1.63 -2.91 6.42
N VAL A 37 -1.48 -2.74 5.10
CA VAL A 37 -0.21 -2.31 4.50
C VAL A 37 0.21 -0.94 5.02
N VAL A 38 -0.71 0.04 5.00
CA VAL A 38 -0.43 1.40 5.47
C VAL A 38 -0.13 1.44 6.98
N GLN A 39 -0.79 0.60 7.78
CA GLN A 39 -0.49 0.46 9.21
C GLN A 39 0.87 -0.20 9.45
N ALA A 40 1.23 -1.21 8.66
CA ALA A 40 2.53 -1.88 8.78
C ALA A 40 3.71 -0.94 8.47
N MET A 41 3.50 0.06 7.59
CA MET A 41 4.45 1.12 7.28
C MET A 41 4.73 2.09 8.44
N GLN A 42 3.88 2.13 9.47
CA GLN A 42 4.05 3.01 10.63
C GLN A 42 5.07 2.42 11.62
N ILE A 43 6.34 2.42 11.23
CA ILE A 43 7.43 2.02 12.13
C ILE A 43 7.87 3.20 13.01
N SER A 44 8.25 2.91 14.25
CA SER A 44 8.81 3.92 15.15
C SER A 44 10.24 4.24 14.74
N VAL A 45 10.52 5.53 14.48
CA VAL A 45 11.86 6.03 14.18
C VAL A 45 12.20 7.15 15.18
N PRO A 46 13.32 7.02 15.93
CA PRO A 46 13.79 8.06 16.82
C PRO A 46 13.94 9.42 16.11
N PRO A 47 13.55 10.55 16.73
CA PRO A 47 13.62 11.88 16.10
C PRO A 47 14.98 12.21 15.48
N GLU A 48 16.05 11.80 16.15
CA GLU A 48 17.45 12.04 15.78
C GLU A 48 17.84 11.33 14.48
N LEU A 49 17.14 10.24 14.13
CA LEU A 49 17.43 9.45 12.93
C LEU A 49 16.56 9.85 11.74
N ARG A 50 15.54 10.69 11.90
CA ARG A 50 14.56 10.99 10.84
C ARG A 50 15.19 11.58 9.57
N SER A 51 16.26 12.36 9.71
CA SER A 51 16.98 12.96 8.58
C SER A 51 17.77 11.93 7.76
N VAL A 52 18.26 10.87 8.40
CA VAL A 52 19.11 9.84 7.77
C VAL A 52 18.35 8.55 7.46
N ILE A 53 17.14 8.35 8.00
CA ILE A 53 16.45 7.08 7.88
C ILE A 53 15.97 6.79 6.45
N ARG A 54 15.63 7.82 5.68
CA ARG A 54 15.14 7.67 4.31
C ARG A 54 16.19 7.11 3.34
N SER A 55 17.48 7.29 3.65
CA SER A 55 18.56 6.70 2.86
C SER A 55 18.90 5.27 3.27
N GLN A 56 18.34 4.76 4.38
CA GLN A 56 18.64 3.42 4.86
C GLN A 56 18.06 2.35 3.93
N PRO A 57 18.81 1.29 3.61
CA PRO A 57 18.35 0.21 2.75
C PRO A 57 17.03 -0.41 3.23
N GLY A 58 16.90 -0.63 4.54
CA GLY A 58 15.68 -1.19 5.15
C GLY A 58 14.43 -0.36 4.86
N MET A 59 14.51 0.96 4.96
CA MET A 59 13.38 1.86 4.68
C MET A 59 12.99 1.87 3.20
N ARG A 60 13.97 1.84 2.30
CA ARG A 60 13.72 1.76 0.86
C ARG A 60 13.05 0.44 0.50
N ALA A 61 13.58 -0.67 1.02
CA ALA A 61 13.01 -1.98 0.80
C ALA A 61 11.60 -2.13 1.40
N LEU A 62 11.36 -1.50 2.56
CA LEU A 62 10.03 -1.46 3.18
C LEU A 62 9.03 -0.68 2.31
N THR A 63 9.42 0.50 1.81
CA THR A 63 8.57 1.32 0.93
C THR A 63 8.23 0.59 -0.36
N ALA A 64 9.23 -0.05 -0.99
CA ALA A 64 9.03 -0.83 -2.21
C ALA A 64 8.11 -2.04 -1.97
N ALA A 65 8.24 -2.72 -0.82
CA ALA A 65 7.36 -3.82 -0.45
C ALA A 65 5.91 -3.35 -0.28
N ALA A 66 5.69 -2.19 0.35
CA ALA A 66 4.36 -1.59 0.49
C ALA A 66 3.73 -1.28 -0.87
N GLU A 67 4.46 -0.58 -1.74
CA GLU A 67 3.96 -0.22 -3.08
C GLU A 67 3.59 -1.45 -3.91
N ARG A 68 4.46 -2.47 -3.90
CA ARG A 68 4.19 -3.75 -4.56
C ARG A 68 2.91 -4.38 -4.02
N ARG A 69 2.79 -4.52 -2.69
CA ARG A 69 1.63 -5.17 -2.09
C ARG A 69 0.33 -4.41 -2.33
N LEU A 70 0.36 -3.08 -2.23
CA LEU A 70 -0.81 -2.24 -2.53
C LEU A 70 -1.27 -2.42 -3.99
N THR A 71 -0.32 -2.54 -4.91
CA THR A 71 -0.60 -2.80 -6.32
C THR A 71 -1.24 -4.18 -6.52
N GLU A 72 -0.68 -5.23 -5.92
CA GLU A 72 -1.26 -6.59 -5.96
C GLU A 72 -2.68 -6.65 -5.40
N LEU A 73 -2.91 -6.00 -4.25
CA LEU A 73 -4.24 -5.93 -3.64
C LEU A 73 -5.23 -5.18 -4.53
N LEU A 74 -4.80 -4.08 -5.15
CA LEU A 74 -5.62 -3.35 -6.10
C LEU A 74 -5.98 -4.21 -7.32
N GLU A 75 -4.99 -4.90 -7.91
CA GLU A 75 -5.21 -5.76 -9.07
C GLU A 75 -6.18 -6.90 -8.75
N ALA A 76 -6.06 -7.52 -7.58
CA ALA A 76 -7.00 -8.54 -7.12
C ALA A 76 -8.43 -7.99 -6.96
N GLN A 77 -8.59 -6.78 -6.44
CA GLN A 77 -9.91 -6.13 -6.29
C GLN A 77 -10.54 -5.77 -7.63
N LEU A 78 -9.74 -5.29 -8.59
CA LEU A 78 -10.21 -5.00 -9.95
C LEU A 78 -10.59 -6.29 -10.67
N GLU A 79 -9.85 -7.37 -10.46
CA GLU A 79 -10.14 -8.67 -11.06
C GLU A 79 -11.41 -9.30 -10.47
N GLU A 80 -11.65 -9.15 -9.17
CA GLU A 80 -12.93 -9.51 -8.53
C GLU A 80 -14.10 -8.79 -9.21
N ALA A 81 -13.98 -7.48 -9.45
CA ALA A 81 -15.00 -6.71 -10.17
C ALA A 81 -15.14 -7.10 -11.65
N ARG A 82 -14.05 -7.51 -12.30
CA ARG A 82 -14.05 -7.96 -13.70
C ARG A 82 -14.86 -9.24 -13.86
N LYS A 83 -14.72 -10.16 -12.92
CA LYS A 83 -15.42 -11.45 -12.87
C LYS A 83 -16.89 -11.35 -12.47
N ALA A 84 -17.35 -10.18 -12.03
CA ALA A 84 -18.75 -9.98 -11.67
C ALA A 84 -19.66 -10.19 -12.89
N GLU A 85 -20.77 -10.91 -12.68
CA GLU A 85 -21.73 -11.32 -13.71
C GLU A 85 -22.50 -10.15 -14.32
N SER A 86 -22.67 -9.06 -13.56
CA SER A 86 -23.37 -7.85 -14.02
C SER A 86 -22.59 -6.59 -13.72
N THR A 87 -22.93 -5.53 -14.46
CA THR A 87 -22.41 -4.18 -14.21
C THR A 87 -22.74 -3.71 -12.80
N GLU A 88 -23.94 -3.99 -12.30
CA GLU A 88 -24.42 -3.63 -10.96
C GLU A 88 -23.61 -4.34 -9.87
N ALA A 89 -23.32 -5.63 -10.06
CA ALA A 89 -22.46 -6.39 -9.16
C ALA A 89 -21.04 -5.80 -9.12
N ALA A 90 -20.47 -5.47 -10.28
CA ALA A 90 -19.17 -4.80 -10.38
C ALA A 90 -19.16 -3.43 -9.68
N LYS A 91 -20.22 -2.61 -9.88
CA LYS A 91 -20.42 -1.32 -9.19
C LYS A 91 -20.46 -1.51 -7.68
N GLY A 92 -21.16 -2.53 -7.20
CA GLY A 92 -21.24 -2.85 -5.77
C GLY A 92 -19.89 -3.23 -5.16
N ILE A 93 -19.12 -4.10 -5.84
CA ILE A 93 -17.77 -4.50 -5.40
C ILE A 93 -16.86 -3.25 -5.33
N LEU A 94 -16.76 -2.51 -6.43
CA LEU A 94 -15.88 -1.33 -6.51
C LEU A 94 -16.33 -0.21 -5.55
N GLY A 95 -17.63 -0.04 -5.34
CA GLY A 95 -18.19 0.89 -4.36
C GLY A 95 -17.73 0.57 -2.93
N ARG A 96 -17.80 -0.71 -2.53
CA ARG A 96 -17.28 -1.15 -1.22
C ARG A 96 -15.78 -0.90 -1.08
N ARG A 97 -14.99 -1.24 -2.10
CA ARG A 97 -13.52 -1.02 -2.08
C ARG A 97 -13.15 0.46 -1.99
N ARG A 98 -13.86 1.32 -2.74
CA ARG A 98 -13.72 2.79 -2.67
C ARG A 98 -14.05 3.37 -1.30
N ALA A 99 -15.03 2.81 -0.61
CA ALA A 99 -15.44 3.28 0.71
C ALA A 99 -14.52 2.80 1.83
N GLN A 100 -14.05 1.55 1.75
CA GLN A 100 -13.39 0.89 2.88
C GLN A 100 -11.86 0.84 2.77
N ASP A 101 -11.30 0.74 1.57
CA ASP A 101 -9.89 0.38 1.40
C ASP A 101 -9.09 1.46 0.66
N TRP A 102 -9.63 1.98 -0.44
CA TRP A 102 -8.93 2.99 -1.23
C TRP A 102 -8.70 4.35 -0.54
N PRO A 103 -9.47 4.77 0.48
CA PRO A 103 -9.15 6.01 1.20
C PRO A 103 -7.74 6.01 1.80
N TYR A 104 -7.20 4.84 2.16
CA TYR A 104 -5.84 4.69 2.70
C TYR A 104 -4.75 4.99 1.66
N LEU A 105 -5.08 5.05 0.37
CA LEU A 105 -4.15 5.40 -0.69
C LEU A 105 -4.01 6.91 -0.93
N ARG A 106 -4.96 7.74 -0.46
CA ARG A 106 -5.06 9.16 -0.87
C ARG A 106 -3.90 10.06 -0.45
N GLY A 107 -3.04 9.62 0.46
CA GLY A 107 -1.82 10.32 0.88
C GLY A 107 -0.59 9.88 0.08
N THR A 108 0.33 9.19 0.76
CA THR A 108 1.61 8.73 0.20
C THR A 108 1.48 7.96 -1.12
N TYR A 109 0.36 7.26 -1.33
CA TYR A 109 0.12 6.40 -2.49
C TYR A 109 -0.92 6.97 -3.46
N ALA A 110 -1.06 8.29 -3.55
CA ALA A 110 -2.08 8.94 -4.37
C ALA A 110 -1.99 8.57 -5.87
N HIS A 111 -0.80 8.18 -6.36
CA HIS A 111 -0.64 7.66 -7.71
C HIS A 111 -1.34 6.31 -7.91
N ILE A 112 -1.28 5.41 -6.92
CA ILE A 112 -2.00 4.13 -6.91
C ILE A 112 -3.50 4.38 -6.85
N TYR A 113 -3.96 5.33 -6.01
CA TYR A 113 -5.37 5.71 -5.95
C TYR A 113 -5.91 6.17 -7.30
N ARG A 114 -5.18 7.04 -8.00
CA ARG A 114 -5.59 7.55 -9.32
C ARG A 114 -5.66 6.43 -10.36
N LYS A 115 -4.68 5.52 -10.35
CA LYS A 115 -4.69 4.32 -11.22
C LYS A 115 -5.93 3.46 -10.93
N ALA A 116 -6.19 3.19 -9.66
CA ALA A 116 -7.36 2.42 -9.21
C ALA A 116 -8.67 3.02 -9.73
N ASP A 117 -8.86 4.33 -9.57
CA ASP A 117 -10.09 4.99 -9.97
C ASP A 117 -10.29 5.03 -11.49
N MET A 118 -9.21 5.23 -12.25
CA MET A 118 -9.23 5.18 -13.70
C MET A 118 -9.61 3.78 -14.22
N GLU A 119 -8.94 2.74 -13.72
CA GLU A 119 -9.19 1.36 -14.13
C GLU A 119 -10.60 0.89 -13.76
N ALA A 120 -11.10 1.26 -12.57
CA ALA A 120 -12.48 0.96 -12.18
C ALA A 120 -13.51 1.62 -13.10
N ARG A 121 -13.30 2.88 -13.49
CA ARG A 121 -14.20 3.56 -14.46
C ARG A 121 -14.16 2.86 -15.82
N ARG A 122 -12.98 2.50 -16.30
CA ARG A 122 -12.80 1.78 -17.56
C ARG A 122 -13.52 0.44 -17.55
N LEU A 123 -13.36 -0.33 -16.48
CA LEU A 123 -14.01 -1.64 -16.30
C LEU A 123 -15.53 -1.52 -16.33
N LEU A 124 -16.10 -0.56 -15.61
CA LEU A 124 -17.54 -0.34 -15.59
C LEU A 124 -18.08 0.03 -16.98
N HIS A 125 -17.40 0.93 -17.69
CA HIS A 125 -17.79 1.32 -19.03
C HIS A 125 -17.71 0.16 -20.05
N THR A 126 -16.70 -0.71 -19.92
CA THR A 126 -16.62 -1.93 -20.75
C THR A 126 -17.80 -2.87 -20.48
N LYS A 127 -18.13 -3.12 -19.21
CA LYS A 127 -19.27 -3.99 -18.85
C LYS A 127 -20.62 -3.40 -19.28
N GLU A 128 -20.80 -2.09 -19.19
CA GLU A 128 -22.01 -1.41 -19.67
C GLU A 128 -22.21 -1.63 -21.17
N LYS A 129 -21.14 -1.55 -21.97
CA LYS A 129 -21.18 -1.85 -23.40
C LYS A 129 -21.53 -3.32 -23.68
N GLU A 130 -20.91 -4.25 -22.96
CA GLU A 130 -21.20 -5.69 -23.11
C GLU A 130 -22.66 -6.01 -22.75
N SER A 131 -23.21 -5.36 -21.72
CA SER A 131 -24.59 -5.54 -21.28
C SER A 131 -25.60 -4.92 -22.26
N GLY A 132 -25.24 -3.81 -22.92
CA GLY A 132 -26.10 -3.10 -23.88
C GLY A 132 -26.11 -3.70 -25.29
N ASN A 133 -25.10 -4.49 -25.68
CA ASN A 133 -24.98 -5.09 -27.01
C ASN A 133 -25.69 -6.46 -27.13
N GLY A 134 -26.41 -6.90 -26.09
CA GLY A 134 -27.14 -8.17 -26.04
C GLY A 134 -28.64 -8.07 -26.28
N HIS A 135 -29.14 -6.96 -26.84
CA HIS A 135 -30.54 -6.78 -27.24
C HIS A 135 -30.66 -6.84 -28.76
#